data_AF-G9A6G5-F1
#
_entry.id   AF-G9A6G5-F1
#
_cell.length_a   1.000
_cell.length_b   1.000
_cell.length_c   1.000
_cell.angle_alpha   90.00
_cell.angle_beta   90.00
_cell.angle_gamma   90.00
#
_symmetry.space_group_name_H-M   'P 1'
#
loop_
_entity.id
_entity.type
_entity.pdbx_description
1 polymer ?
#
loop_
_entity_poly.entity_id
_entity_poly.type
_entity_poly.pdbx_seq_one_letter_code
_entity_poly.pdbx_strand_id
1 'polypeptide(L)'
;MRIELERRPKVSALFSILSPFIAFALTIVFGGIMFALLGKNPVAALYSFFVEPLSEVWSLHELAIKAAPLILIGVGLSVCFRSNNWNIGAEGQFIMGAIAGSILPVVFYDWQSPLMLPLMLVLGMIGGALFAAIPAFLKAHMNTNEILTSLMLVYVAQLFLDWLVRGPWRNPEGMNFPETRTFGADAILPEMLASGRTHWGFAFAIIAALAVWFMMRYTLRGFEITVLGQSERAGRFAGFSSRKMIWFSMLFSGALAGLAGISEVSGAIQQLRPVISPGYGFTAIIVAFLGRLNPLGIIAAGLVLALTYLGGEAAQLSIGVSDKVTRVFQGLLLFFVLSCDTLIHYRIRLVRERFAALKTDEAH
;
A
#
# COMPACT_ATOMS: atom_id res chain seq x y z
N MET A 1 12.06 37.48 3.17
CA MET A 1 10.63 37.09 3.35
C MET A 1 10.63 35.60 3.61
N ARG A 2 10.35 35.18 4.85
CA ARG A 2 10.45 33.78 5.28
C ARG A 2 9.06 33.17 5.34
N ILE A 3 8.93 31.97 4.75
CA ILE A 3 7.72 31.16 4.86
C ILE A 3 7.86 30.32 6.12
N GLU A 4 6.99 30.53 7.11
CA GLU A 4 6.96 29.76 8.35
C GLU A 4 5.65 28.96 8.44
N LEU A 5 5.76 27.68 8.81
CA LEU A 5 4.61 26.81 9.05
C LEU A 5 4.27 26.82 10.54
N GLU A 6 3.19 27.51 10.92
CA GLU A 6 2.73 27.52 12.30
C GLU A 6 1.65 26.46 12.52
N ARG A 7 1.81 25.60 13.52
CA ARG A 7 0.82 24.57 13.85
C ARG A 7 -0.51 25.21 14.24
N ARG A 8 -1.62 24.82 13.62
CA ARG A 8 -2.95 25.33 13.96
C ARG A 8 -3.39 24.78 15.32
N PRO A 9 -3.93 25.63 16.23
CA PRO A 9 -4.36 25.20 17.56
C PRO A 9 -5.65 24.35 17.54
N LYS A 10 -6.49 24.49 16.52
CA LYS A 10 -7.66 23.62 16.26
C LYS A 10 -7.67 23.21 14.79
N VAL A 11 -7.75 21.90 14.56
CA VAL A 11 -7.96 21.34 13.22
C VAL A 11 -9.45 21.40 12.92
N SER A 12 -9.84 22.03 11.81
CA SER A 12 -11.24 22.08 11.41
C SER A 12 -11.67 20.72 10.83
N ALA A 13 -12.67 20.09 11.44
CA ALA A 13 -13.20 18.80 11.00
C ALA A 13 -13.68 18.83 9.54
N LEU A 14 -14.24 19.96 9.09
CA LEU A 14 -14.68 20.17 7.71
C LEU A 14 -13.50 20.17 6.73
N PHE A 15 -12.40 20.83 7.08
CA PHE A 15 -11.17 20.80 6.26
C PHE A 15 -10.51 19.42 6.25
N SER A 16 -10.56 18.69 7.36
CA SER A 16 -10.12 17.29 7.38
C SER A 16 -10.92 16.44 6.40
N ILE A 17 -12.25 16.54 6.38
CA ILE A 17 -13.07 15.75 5.46
C ILE A 17 -12.86 16.18 4.00
N LEU A 18 -12.76 17.48 3.72
CA LEU A 18 -12.65 18.02 2.36
C LEU A 18 -11.26 17.84 1.73
N SER A 19 -10.19 17.74 2.52
CA SER A 19 -8.82 17.70 2.00
C SER A 19 -8.55 16.58 0.98
N PRO A 20 -8.95 15.31 1.21
CA PRO A 20 -8.81 14.25 0.21
C PRO A 20 -9.52 14.58 -1.11
N PHE A 21 -10.69 15.22 -1.06
CA PHE A 21 -11.43 15.64 -2.25
C PHE A 21 -10.74 16.78 -2.99
N ILE A 22 -10.18 17.75 -2.26
CA ILE A 22 -9.38 18.85 -2.84
C ILE A 22 -8.11 18.29 -3.49
N ALA A 23 -7.40 17.39 -2.81
CA ALA A 23 -6.21 16.74 -3.34
C ALA A 23 -6.54 15.94 -4.62
N PHE A 24 -7.64 15.20 -4.61
CA PHE A 24 -8.12 14.47 -5.79
C PHE A 24 -8.48 15.41 -6.95
N ALA A 25 -9.20 16.50 -6.67
CA ALA A 25 -9.53 17.51 -7.68
C ALA A 25 -8.28 18.16 -8.29
N LEU A 26 -7.29 18.51 -7.46
CA LEU A 26 -5.99 19.01 -7.93
C LEU A 26 -5.26 17.97 -8.78
N THR A 27 -5.33 16.70 -8.40
CA THR A 27 -4.75 15.61 -9.19
C THR A 27 -5.41 15.49 -10.57
N ILE A 28 -6.74 15.61 -10.66
CA ILE A 28 -7.46 15.62 -11.95
C ILE A 28 -7.02 16.82 -12.81
N VAL A 29 -6.93 18.01 -12.23
CA VAL A 29 -6.53 19.23 -12.96
C VAL A 29 -5.11 19.09 -13.51
N PHE A 30 -4.14 18.71 -12.67
CA PHE A 30 -2.75 18.53 -13.09
C PHE A 30 -2.57 17.32 -14.02
N GLY A 31 -3.38 16.28 -13.84
CA GLY A 31 -3.46 15.15 -14.75
C GLY A 31 -3.93 15.55 -16.14
N GLY A 32 -4.96 16.39 -16.23
CA GLY A 32 -5.43 16.98 -17.48
C GLY A 32 -4.33 17.83 -18.16
N ILE A 33 -3.63 18.66 -17.38
CA ILE A 33 -2.49 19.45 -17.89
C ILE A 33 -1.41 18.52 -18.45
N MET A 34 -1.07 17.44 -17.72
CA MET A 34 -0.10 16.45 -18.17
C MET A 34 -0.51 15.78 -19.49
N PHE A 35 -1.77 15.36 -19.63
CA PHE A 35 -2.27 14.79 -20.88
C PHE A 35 -2.21 15.79 -22.04
N ALA A 36 -2.52 17.06 -21.80
CA ALA A 36 -2.39 18.11 -22.80
C ALA A 36 -0.93 18.32 -23.23
N LEU A 37 0.03 18.30 -22.29
CA LEU A 37 1.47 18.39 -22.58
C LEU A 37 1.98 17.18 -23.38
N LEU A 38 1.35 16.01 -23.21
CA LEU A 38 1.63 14.80 -24.00
C LEU A 38 0.94 14.80 -25.37
N GLY A 39 0.28 15.90 -25.76
CA GLY A 39 -0.43 16.02 -27.03
C GLY A 39 -1.72 15.18 -27.11
N LYS A 40 -2.27 14.74 -25.95
CA LYS A 40 -3.52 13.99 -25.87
C LYS A 40 -4.66 14.90 -25.48
N ASN A 41 -5.87 14.59 -25.93
CA ASN A 41 -7.07 15.33 -25.51
C ASN A 41 -7.30 15.09 -24.00
N PRO A 42 -7.25 16.14 -23.15
CA PRO A 42 -7.28 15.98 -21.70
C PRO A 42 -8.64 15.50 -21.19
N VAL A 43 -9.73 15.91 -21.83
CA VAL A 43 -11.09 15.50 -21.42
C VAL A 43 -11.31 14.03 -21.74
N ALA A 44 -10.96 13.60 -22.96
CA ALA A 44 -11.06 12.21 -23.34
C ALA A 44 -10.14 11.32 -22.49
N ALA A 45 -8.92 11.76 -22.21
CA ALA A 45 -7.99 11.04 -21.35
C ALA A 45 -8.49 10.89 -19.92
N LEU A 46 -9.02 11.96 -19.31
CA LEU A 46 -9.61 11.90 -17.97
C LEU A 46 -10.87 11.03 -17.93
N TYR A 47 -11.68 11.03 -19.00
CA TYR A 47 -12.84 10.16 -19.11
C TYR A 47 -12.44 8.68 -19.13
N SER A 48 -11.51 8.30 -20.00
CA SER A 48 -10.99 6.93 -20.06
C SER A 48 -10.28 6.51 -18.77
N PHE A 49 -9.68 7.46 -18.06
CA PHE A 49 -8.97 7.18 -16.83
C PHE A 49 -9.91 7.00 -15.61
N PHE A 50 -10.98 7.78 -15.48
CA PHE A 50 -11.82 7.76 -14.27
C PHE A 50 -13.23 7.22 -14.46
N VAL A 51 -13.80 7.36 -15.65
CA VAL A 51 -15.21 7.06 -15.91
C VAL A 51 -15.37 5.69 -16.55
N GLU A 52 -14.56 5.38 -17.55
CA GLU A 52 -14.58 4.08 -18.26
C GLU A 52 -14.35 2.87 -17.33
N PRO A 53 -13.48 2.93 -16.30
CA PRO A 53 -13.35 1.81 -15.35
C PRO A 53 -14.58 1.63 -14.43
N LEU A 54 -15.51 2.58 -14.40
CA LEU A 54 -16.73 2.53 -13.58
C LEU A 54 -17.99 2.26 -14.40
N SER A 55 -17.90 2.24 -15.74
CA SER A 55 -19.08 2.12 -16.61
C SER A 55 -19.59 0.70 -16.77
N GLU A 56 -18.70 -0.30 -16.68
CA GLU A 56 -19.04 -1.70 -16.92
C GLU A 56 -18.92 -2.56 -15.66
N VAL A 57 -19.82 -3.54 -15.53
CA VAL A 57 -19.82 -4.49 -14.39
C VAL A 57 -18.50 -5.25 -14.31
N TRP A 58 -17.95 -5.65 -15.45
CA TRP A 58 -16.63 -6.29 -15.54
C TRP A 58 -15.52 -5.42 -14.93
N SER A 59 -15.48 -4.13 -15.27
CA SER A 59 -14.48 -3.20 -14.76
C SER A 59 -14.60 -2.98 -13.25
N LEU A 60 -15.83 -3.06 -12.69
CA LEU A 60 -16.04 -3.06 -11.24
C LEU A 60 -15.46 -4.32 -10.57
N HIS A 61 -15.49 -5.47 -11.24
CA HIS A 61 -14.85 -6.68 -10.73
C HIS A 61 -13.33 -6.53 -10.69
N GLU A 62 -12.72 -6.03 -11.77
CA GLU A 62 -11.28 -5.75 -11.84
C GLU A 62 -10.87 -4.68 -10.82
N LEU A 63 -11.69 -3.65 -10.61
CA LEU A 63 -11.49 -2.66 -9.56
C LEU A 63 -11.38 -3.31 -8.18
N ALA A 64 -12.28 -4.23 -7.85
CA ALA A 64 -12.26 -4.94 -6.58
C ALA A 64 -11.02 -5.84 -6.44
N ILE A 65 -10.61 -6.53 -7.51
CA ILE A 65 -9.39 -7.35 -7.55
C ILE A 65 -8.17 -6.49 -7.25
N LYS A 66 -8.01 -5.35 -7.94
CA LYS A 66 -6.88 -4.42 -7.73
C LYS A 66 -6.93 -3.72 -6.37
N ALA A 67 -8.13 -3.47 -5.83
CA ALA A 67 -8.29 -2.84 -4.52
C ALA A 67 -7.93 -3.79 -3.36
N ALA A 68 -8.17 -5.09 -3.50
CA ALA A 68 -7.93 -6.07 -2.45
C ALA A 68 -6.49 -6.04 -1.88
N PRO A 69 -5.41 -6.15 -2.68
CA PRO A 69 -4.05 -6.11 -2.16
C PRO A 69 -3.70 -4.73 -1.60
N LEU A 70 -4.17 -3.65 -2.22
CA LEU A 70 -3.94 -2.28 -1.76
C LEU A 70 -4.53 -2.03 -0.36
N ILE A 71 -5.76 -2.50 -0.13
CA ILE A 71 -6.46 -2.36 1.15
C ILE A 71 -5.79 -3.25 2.20
N LEU A 72 -5.52 -4.53 1.90
CA LEU A 72 -4.86 -5.45 2.85
C LEU A 72 -3.51 -4.93 3.33
N ILE A 73 -2.64 -4.56 2.39
CA ILE A 73 -1.32 -4.02 2.70
C ILE A 73 -1.48 -2.68 3.44
N GLY A 74 -2.35 -1.79 2.96
CA GLY A 74 -2.58 -0.48 3.58
C GLY A 74 -3.05 -0.59 5.03
N VAL A 75 -3.95 -1.52 5.34
CA VAL A 75 -4.44 -1.79 6.70
C VAL A 75 -3.30 -2.26 7.60
N GLY A 76 -2.44 -3.16 7.11
CA GLY A 76 -1.24 -3.60 7.84
C GLY A 76 -0.28 -2.44 8.10
N LEU A 77 0.01 -1.65 7.07
CA LEU A 77 0.88 -0.46 7.15
C LEU A 77 0.34 0.58 8.14
N SER A 78 -0.99 0.71 8.26
CA SER A 78 -1.62 1.64 9.20
C SER A 78 -1.22 1.37 10.65
N VAL A 79 -1.02 0.09 11.02
CA VAL A 79 -0.58 -0.33 12.36
C VAL A 79 0.90 0.02 12.57
N CYS A 80 1.76 -0.20 11.57
CA CYS A 80 3.16 0.22 11.59
C CYS A 80 3.29 1.72 11.76
N PHE A 81 2.72 2.50 10.84
CA PHE A 81 2.89 3.95 10.83
C PHE A 81 2.27 4.61 12.06
N ARG A 82 1.14 4.09 12.57
CA ARG A 82 0.52 4.64 13.79
C ARG A 82 1.31 4.33 15.06
N SER A 83 2.17 3.30 15.07
CA SER A 83 3.14 3.03 16.15
C SER A 83 4.50 3.73 15.94
N ASN A 84 4.61 4.64 14.98
CA ASN A 84 5.85 5.32 14.58
C ASN A 84 6.96 4.36 14.12
N ASN A 85 6.57 3.21 13.54
CA ASN A 85 7.46 2.26 12.91
C ASN A 85 7.25 2.29 11.40
N TRP A 86 8.32 2.31 10.62
CA TRP A 86 8.22 2.43 9.16
C TRP A 86 8.49 1.11 8.46
N ASN A 87 7.49 0.60 7.74
CA ASN A 87 7.62 -0.59 6.92
C ASN A 87 7.49 -0.23 5.43
N ILE A 88 8.61 0.12 4.79
CA ILE A 88 8.63 0.39 3.34
C ILE A 88 8.72 -0.91 2.54
N GLY A 89 9.23 -1.98 3.17
CA GLY A 89 9.43 -3.30 2.57
C GLY A 89 8.18 -4.15 2.38
N ALA A 90 6.97 -3.58 2.48
CA ALA A 90 5.72 -4.31 2.29
C ALA A 90 5.59 -4.98 0.92
N GLU A 91 6.19 -4.38 -0.13
CA GLU A 91 6.31 -4.98 -1.45
C GLU A 91 7.10 -6.31 -1.41
N GLY A 92 8.22 -6.35 -0.69
CA GLY A 92 9.00 -7.57 -0.52
C GLY A 92 8.27 -8.61 0.32
N GLN A 93 7.54 -8.19 1.35
CA GLN A 93 6.73 -9.08 2.19
C GLN A 93 5.55 -9.68 1.42
N PHE A 94 4.94 -8.91 0.52
CA PHE A 94 3.95 -9.38 -0.45
C PHE A 94 4.53 -10.49 -1.33
N ILE A 95 5.70 -10.25 -1.92
CA ILE A 95 6.37 -11.23 -2.79
C ILE A 95 6.74 -12.49 -2.01
N MET A 96 7.34 -12.36 -0.83
CA MET A 96 7.76 -13.51 -0.02
C MET A 96 6.57 -14.29 0.53
N GLY A 97 5.45 -13.63 0.84
CA GLY A 97 4.21 -14.32 1.16
C GLY A 97 3.63 -15.08 -0.03
N ALA A 98 3.63 -14.46 -1.22
CA ALA A 98 3.24 -15.15 -2.45
C ALA A 98 4.10 -16.40 -2.70
N ILE A 99 5.42 -16.30 -2.56
CA ILE A 99 6.34 -17.44 -2.68
C ILE A 99 6.00 -18.53 -1.65
N ALA A 100 5.91 -18.18 -0.37
CA ALA A 100 5.69 -19.14 0.70
C ALA A 100 4.35 -19.88 0.55
N GLY A 101 3.28 -19.17 0.19
CA GLY A 101 1.98 -19.80 -0.08
C GLY A 101 1.99 -20.68 -1.33
N SER A 102 2.79 -20.33 -2.34
CA SER A 102 2.89 -21.09 -3.60
C SER A 102 3.75 -22.35 -3.49
N ILE A 103 4.47 -22.58 -2.38
CA ILE A 103 5.24 -23.81 -2.17
C ILE A 103 4.35 -25.04 -2.37
N LEU A 104 3.15 -25.02 -1.81
CA LEU A 104 2.23 -26.17 -1.85
C LEU A 104 1.79 -26.51 -3.29
N PRO A 105 1.14 -25.63 -4.05
CA PRO A 105 0.67 -25.96 -5.39
C PRO A 105 1.79 -26.15 -6.42
N VAL A 106 2.99 -25.59 -6.20
CA VAL A 106 4.10 -25.73 -7.14
C VAL A 106 4.89 -27.02 -6.91
N VAL A 107 5.22 -27.33 -5.64
CA VAL A 107 6.05 -28.48 -5.28
C VAL A 107 5.20 -29.75 -5.12
N PHE A 108 4.04 -29.63 -4.48
CA PHE A 108 3.11 -30.74 -4.23
C PHE A 108 1.89 -30.65 -5.16
N TYR A 109 2.14 -30.44 -6.46
CA TYR A 109 1.11 -30.18 -7.47
C TYR A 109 0.09 -31.33 -7.66
N ASP A 110 0.49 -32.57 -7.35
CA ASP A 110 -0.40 -33.74 -7.37
C ASP A 110 -1.34 -33.84 -6.15
N TRP A 111 -1.10 -33.03 -5.11
CA TRP A 111 -1.89 -33.06 -3.89
C TRP A 111 -3.20 -32.28 -4.06
N GLN A 112 -4.29 -33.00 -4.27
CA GLN A 112 -5.65 -32.44 -4.37
C GLN A 112 -6.35 -32.58 -3.01
N SER A 113 -6.55 -31.47 -2.32
CA SER A 113 -7.19 -31.44 -1.02
C SER A 113 -7.86 -30.09 -0.78
N PRO A 114 -9.07 -30.06 -0.18
CA PRO A 114 -9.69 -28.83 0.28
C PRO A 114 -8.84 -28.04 1.30
N LEU A 115 -7.84 -28.67 1.92
CA LEU A 115 -6.91 -28.03 2.85
C LEU A 115 -5.79 -27.24 2.14
N MET A 116 -5.60 -27.42 0.83
CA MET A 116 -4.58 -26.75 0.03
C MET A 116 -4.69 -25.23 0.19
N LEU A 117 -5.83 -24.64 -0.20
CA LEU A 117 -6.04 -23.20 -0.16
C LEU A 117 -5.91 -22.59 1.25
N PRO A 118 -6.56 -23.11 2.32
CA PRO A 118 -6.35 -22.58 3.67
C PRO A 118 -4.88 -22.59 4.11
N LEU A 119 -4.14 -23.67 3.80
CA LEU A 119 -2.72 -23.76 4.15
C LEU A 119 -1.87 -22.81 3.32
N MET A 120 -2.16 -22.62 2.03
CA MET A 120 -1.50 -21.62 1.19
C MET A 120 -1.66 -20.21 1.78
N LEU A 121 -2.88 -19.85 2.22
CA LEU A 121 -3.15 -18.54 2.83
C LEU A 121 -2.37 -18.36 4.14
N VAL A 122 -2.33 -19.38 4.99
CA VAL A 122 -1.57 -19.37 6.25
C VAL A 122 -0.07 -19.28 5.99
N LEU A 123 0.46 -20.06 5.06
CA LEU A 123 1.87 -20.00 4.66
C LEU A 123 2.22 -18.65 4.05
N GLY A 124 1.31 -18.03 3.28
CA GLY A 124 1.51 -16.68 2.76
C GLY A 124 1.61 -15.63 3.85
N MET A 125 0.72 -15.67 4.85
CA MET A 125 0.81 -14.81 6.03
C MET A 125 2.14 -15.02 6.79
N ILE A 126 2.52 -16.28 7.03
CA ILE A 126 3.77 -16.61 7.72
C ILE A 126 4.98 -16.13 6.91
N GLY A 127 5.02 -16.36 5.61
CA GLY A 127 6.11 -15.93 4.73
C GLY A 127 6.33 -14.42 4.76
N GLY A 128 5.24 -13.64 4.63
CA GLY A 128 5.31 -12.19 4.75
C GLY A 128 5.73 -11.72 6.14
N ALA A 129 5.21 -12.33 7.21
CA ALA A 129 5.58 -12.00 8.59
C ALA A 129 7.04 -12.33 8.92
N LEU A 130 7.53 -13.49 8.49
CA LEU A 130 8.94 -13.90 8.66
C LEU A 130 9.88 -12.98 7.90
N PHE A 131 9.50 -12.53 6.70
CA PHE A 131 10.32 -11.57 5.96
C PHE A 131 10.33 -10.20 6.64
N ALA A 132 9.21 -9.77 7.22
CA ALA A 132 9.12 -8.56 8.04
C ALA A 132 9.86 -8.67 9.39
N ALA A 133 10.08 -9.90 9.89
CA ALA A 133 10.85 -10.12 11.10
C ALA A 133 12.32 -9.71 10.96
N ILE A 134 12.89 -9.72 9.74
CA ILE A 134 14.28 -9.32 9.48
C ILE A 134 14.49 -7.83 9.84
N PRO A 135 13.79 -6.85 9.23
CA PRO A 135 13.95 -5.45 9.62
C PRO A 135 13.47 -5.20 11.05
N ALA A 136 12.48 -5.94 11.55
CA ALA A 136 12.05 -5.85 12.95
C ALA A 136 13.18 -6.22 13.92
N PHE A 137 13.88 -7.32 13.67
CA PHE A 137 15.01 -7.78 14.47
C PHE A 137 16.15 -6.75 14.46
N LEU A 138 16.54 -6.28 13.27
CA LEU A 138 17.61 -5.29 13.10
C LEU A 138 17.27 -3.97 13.81
N LYS A 139 16.03 -3.49 13.72
CA LYS A 139 15.61 -2.30 14.46
C LYS A 139 15.62 -2.55 15.97
N ALA A 140 14.99 -3.64 16.42
CA ALA A 140 14.78 -3.95 17.83
C ALA A 140 16.07 -4.22 18.64
N HIS A 141 17.09 -4.80 17.99
CA HIS A 141 18.32 -5.26 18.64
C HIS A 141 19.57 -4.51 18.18
N MET A 142 19.60 -4.05 16.93
CA MET A 142 20.79 -3.42 16.33
C MET A 142 20.60 -1.92 16.08
N ASN A 143 19.45 -1.35 16.45
CA ASN A 143 19.13 0.07 16.29
C ASN A 143 19.36 0.59 14.85
N THR A 144 19.14 -0.28 13.86
CA THR A 144 19.32 0.05 12.45
C THR A 144 18.10 0.81 11.92
N ASN A 145 18.32 1.67 10.92
CA ASN A 145 17.24 2.37 10.23
C ASN A 145 16.35 1.38 9.45
N GLU A 146 15.12 1.18 9.91
CA GLU A 146 14.17 0.25 9.32
C GLU A 146 13.68 0.64 7.93
N ILE A 147 13.74 1.93 7.58
CA ILE A 147 13.35 2.43 6.25
C ILE A 147 14.32 1.86 5.21
N LEU A 148 15.62 1.98 5.47
CA LEU A 148 16.65 1.51 4.55
C LEU A 148 16.64 -0.03 4.46
N THR A 149 16.62 -0.72 5.61
CA THR A 149 16.68 -2.19 5.61
C THR A 149 15.46 -2.81 4.94
N SER A 150 14.25 -2.31 5.24
CA SER A 150 13.02 -2.82 4.63
C SER A 150 12.95 -2.50 3.13
N LEU A 151 13.41 -1.32 2.69
CA LEU A 151 13.49 -0.98 1.26
C LEU A 151 14.48 -1.87 0.51
N MET A 152 15.68 -2.10 1.07
CA MET A 152 16.71 -2.93 0.42
C MET A 152 16.27 -4.40 0.29
N LEU A 153 15.53 -4.91 1.27
CA LEU A 153 14.99 -6.27 1.23
C LEU A 153 13.94 -6.49 0.13
N VAL A 154 13.30 -5.43 -0.40
CA VAL A 154 12.39 -5.57 -1.56
C VAL A 154 13.13 -6.10 -2.78
N TYR A 155 14.33 -5.58 -3.06
CA TYR A 155 15.14 -6.04 -4.19
C TYR A 155 15.54 -7.51 -4.03
N VAL A 156 15.87 -7.92 -2.79
CA VAL A 156 16.19 -9.31 -2.49
C VAL A 156 14.99 -10.21 -2.78
N ALA A 157 13.78 -9.83 -2.35
CA ALA A 157 12.56 -10.60 -2.62
C ALA A 157 12.26 -10.70 -4.13
N GLN A 158 12.41 -9.60 -4.88
CA GLN A 158 12.21 -9.57 -6.33
C GLN A 158 13.20 -10.47 -7.08
N LEU A 159 14.49 -10.35 -6.77
CA LEU A 159 15.53 -11.18 -7.39
C LEU A 159 15.41 -12.64 -6.98
N PHE A 160 14.97 -12.90 -5.75
CA PHE A 160 14.71 -14.26 -5.28
C PHE A 160 13.51 -14.90 -6.02
N LEU A 161 12.42 -14.15 -6.23
CA LEU A 161 11.30 -14.60 -7.06
C LEU A 161 11.75 -14.92 -8.48
N ASP A 162 12.49 -14.01 -9.12
CA ASP A 162 12.97 -14.18 -10.49
C ASP A 162 13.87 -15.42 -10.62
N TRP A 163 14.81 -15.60 -9.68
CA TRP A 163 15.66 -16.79 -9.62
C TRP A 163 14.84 -18.07 -9.43
N LEU A 164 13.85 -18.06 -8.55
CA LEU A 164 13.05 -19.25 -8.22
C LEU A 164 12.23 -19.72 -9.43
N VAL A 165 11.55 -18.77 -10.10
CA VAL A 165 10.66 -19.05 -11.23
C VAL A 165 11.44 -19.39 -12.50
N ARG A 166 12.65 -18.85 -12.68
CA ARG A 166 13.53 -19.22 -13.81
C ARG A 166 14.33 -20.50 -13.57
N GLY A 167 14.56 -20.85 -12.30
CA GLY A 167 15.38 -21.97 -11.90
C GLY A 167 14.53 -23.11 -11.32
N PRO A 168 14.57 -23.35 -9.98
CA PRO A 168 14.01 -24.56 -9.38
C PRO A 168 12.52 -24.80 -9.61
N TRP A 169 11.71 -23.75 -9.72
CA TRP A 169 10.25 -23.85 -9.83
C TRP A 169 9.73 -23.68 -11.24
N ARG A 170 10.62 -23.53 -12.22
CA ARG A 170 10.26 -23.40 -13.62
C ARG A 170 9.46 -24.62 -14.07
N ASN A 171 8.32 -24.39 -14.73
CA ASN A 171 7.52 -25.47 -15.27
C ASN A 171 8.31 -26.27 -16.33
N PRO A 172 8.57 -27.58 -16.14
CA PRO A 172 9.25 -28.41 -17.14
C PRO A 172 8.50 -28.46 -18.48
N GLU A 173 7.18 -28.34 -18.44
CA GLU A 173 6.29 -28.37 -19.62
C GLU A 173 6.06 -26.97 -20.22
N GLY A 174 6.56 -25.92 -19.57
CA GLY A 174 6.31 -24.53 -19.93
C GLY A 174 7.11 -24.00 -21.12
N MET A 175 7.65 -24.85 -22.00
CA MET A 175 8.37 -24.44 -23.22
C MET A 175 9.46 -23.36 -23.00
N ASN A 176 10.21 -23.44 -21.89
CA ASN A 176 11.20 -22.44 -21.44
C ASN A 176 10.65 -21.04 -21.07
N PHE A 177 9.34 -20.84 -20.98
CA PHE A 177 8.79 -19.64 -20.36
C PHE A 177 9.14 -19.60 -18.86
N PRO A 178 9.52 -18.41 -18.33
CA PRO A 178 9.94 -18.27 -16.94
C PRO A 178 8.70 -18.17 -16.05
N GLU A 179 7.94 -19.26 -15.93
CA GLU A 179 6.71 -19.35 -15.12
C GLU A 179 6.66 -20.69 -14.38
N THR A 180 5.98 -20.72 -13.23
CA THR A 180 5.75 -21.97 -12.51
C THR A 180 4.63 -22.78 -13.15
N ARG A 181 4.38 -23.99 -12.64
CA ARG A 181 3.14 -24.70 -12.95
C ARG A 181 1.92 -23.83 -12.58
N THR A 182 0.87 -23.95 -13.39
CA THR A 182 -0.45 -23.40 -13.08
C THR A 182 -1.01 -24.09 -11.85
N PHE A 183 -1.67 -23.33 -10.98
CA PHE A 183 -2.26 -23.88 -9.77
C PHE A 183 -3.47 -24.76 -10.12
N GLY A 184 -3.61 -25.89 -9.40
CA GLY A 184 -4.80 -26.72 -9.50
C GLY A 184 -6.04 -26.02 -8.95
N ALA A 185 -7.22 -26.55 -9.24
CA ALA A 185 -8.50 -25.95 -8.83
C ALA A 185 -8.59 -25.72 -7.30
N ASP A 186 -8.08 -26.65 -6.49
CA ASP A 186 -8.06 -26.56 -5.03
C ASP A 186 -7.10 -25.48 -4.47
N ALA A 187 -6.26 -24.91 -5.34
CA ALA A 187 -5.28 -23.87 -5.02
C ALA A 187 -5.66 -22.49 -5.60
N ILE A 188 -6.82 -22.39 -6.27
CA ILE A 188 -7.34 -21.15 -6.84
C ILE A 188 -8.38 -20.55 -5.89
N LEU A 189 -8.25 -19.26 -5.59
CA LEU A 189 -9.24 -18.56 -4.80
C LEU A 189 -10.58 -18.52 -5.54
N PRO A 190 -11.68 -19.01 -4.91
CA PRO A 190 -12.95 -19.04 -5.59
C PRO A 190 -13.43 -17.63 -5.95
N GLU A 191 -14.22 -17.55 -7.02
CA GLU A 191 -14.91 -16.34 -7.40
C GLU A 191 -16.07 -16.07 -6.42
N MET A 192 -16.30 -14.80 -6.06
CA MET A 192 -17.40 -14.40 -5.19
C MET A 192 -18.74 -14.36 -5.92
N LEU A 193 -18.71 -14.09 -7.23
CA LEU A 193 -19.89 -13.96 -8.07
C LEU A 193 -19.66 -14.82 -9.32
N ALA A 194 -20.61 -15.69 -9.66
CA ALA A 194 -20.50 -16.62 -10.80
C ALA A 194 -20.35 -15.92 -12.17
N SER A 195 -20.60 -14.62 -12.24
CA SER A 195 -20.51 -13.80 -13.45
C SER A 195 -19.27 -12.90 -13.51
N GLY A 196 -18.33 -13.00 -12.57
CA GLY A 196 -17.20 -12.07 -12.52
C GLY A 196 -15.97 -12.59 -11.80
N ARG A 197 -14.82 -11.99 -12.15
CA ARG A 197 -13.48 -12.43 -11.69
C ARG A 197 -13.14 -12.05 -10.25
N THR A 198 -14.01 -11.31 -9.56
CA THR A 198 -13.75 -10.92 -8.17
C THR A 198 -13.69 -12.16 -7.31
N HIS A 199 -12.55 -12.37 -6.65
CA HIS A 199 -12.30 -13.50 -5.78
C HIS A 199 -12.36 -13.10 -4.30
N TRP A 200 -12.35 -14.09 -3.40
CA TRP A 200 -12.42 -13.91 -1.94
C TRP A 200 -11.30 -13.05 -1.33
N GLY A 201 -10.26 -12.70 -2.11
CA GLY A 201 -9.23 -11.75 -1.69
C GLY A 201 -9.80 -10.38 -1.30
N PHE A 202 -10.85 -9.91 -1.98
CA PHE A 202 -11.52 -8.67 -1.61
C PHE A 202 -12.29 -8.80 -0.28
N ALA A 203 -12.92 -9.95 -0.02
CA ALA A 203 -13.55 -10.23 1.27
C ALA A 203 -12.52 -10.22 2.41
N PHE A 204 -11.34 -10.82 2.21
CA PHE A 204 -10.25 -10.76 3.19
C PHE A 204 -9.82 -9.33 3.48
N ALA A 205 -9.75 -8.46 2.47
CA ALA A 205 -9.43 -7.04 2.64
C ALA A 205 -10.43 -6.32 3.54
N ILE A 206 -11.73 -6.51 3.30
CA ILE A 206 -12.80 -5.90 4.11
C ILE A 206 -12.80 -6.45 5.54
N ILE A 207 -12.68 -7.77 5.70
CA ILE A 207 -12.63 -8.42 7.02
C ILE A 207 -11.42 -7.93 7.81
N ALA A 208 -10.24 -7.87 7.20
CA ALA A 208 -9.03 -7.37 7.84
C ALA A 208 -9.17 -5.90 8.24
N ALA A 209 -9.74 -5.05 7.37
CA ALA A 209 -9.99 -3.64 7.68
C ALA A 209 -10.93 -3.47 8.89
N LEU A 210 -12.03 -4.23 8.95
CA LEU A 210 -12.97 -4.20 10.07
C LEU A 210 -12.34 -4.74 11.36
N ALA A 211 -11.62 -5.86 11.28
CA ALA A 211 -10.95 -6.47 12.42
C ALA A 211 -9.87 -5.55 13.01
N VAL A 212 -9.06 -4.92 12.16
CA VAL A 212 -8.03 -3.97 12.60
C VAL A 212 -8.66 -2.68 13.11
N TRP A 213 -9.74 -2.18 12.49
CA TRP A 213 -10.48 -1.04 13.03
C TRP A 213 -10.99 -1.34 14.45
N PHE A 214 -11.59 -2.51 14.65
CA PHE A 214 -12.08 -2.94 15.96
C PHE A 214 -10.93 -3.03 16.97
N MET A 215 -9.83 -3.71 16.60
CA MET A 215 -8.61 -3.79 17.42
C MET A 215 -8.11 -2.39 17.80
N MET A 216 -8.04 -1.47 16.85
CA MET A 216 -7.49 -0.13 17.03
C MET A 216 -8.38 0.79 17.86
N ARG A 217 -9.69 0.52 17.94
CA ARG A 217 -10.67 1.34 18.66
C ARG A 217 -11.03 0.80 20.03
N TYR A 218 -11.12 -0.52 20.19
CA TYR A 218 -11.74 -1.15 21.36
C TYR A 218 -10.81 -2.06 22.17
N THR A 219 -9.55 -2.26 21.78
CA THR A 219 -8.63 -3.17 22.49
C THR A 219 -7.43 -2.44 23.10
N LEU A 220 -6.83 -3.06 24.13
CA LEU A 220 -5.60 -2.57 24.76
C LEU A 220 -4.43 -2.45 23.76
N ARG A 221 -4.38 -3.34 22.75
CA ARG A 221 -3.37 -3.28 21.69
C ARG A 221 -3.49 -2.00 20.86
N GLY A 222 -4.71 -1.60 20.51
CA GLY A 222 -4.96 -0.33 19.82
C GLY A 222 -4.51 0.89 20.64
N PHE A 223 -4.74 0.85 21.96
CA PHE A 223 -4.26 1.87 22.88
C PHE A 223 -2.73 1.90 22.95
N GLU A 224 -2.08 0.74 23.11
CA GLU A 224 -0.62 0.59 23.14
C GLU A 224 0.04 1.19 21.89
N ILE A 225 -0.48 0.85 20.69
CA ILE A 225 -0.01 1.38 19.40
C ILE A 225 -0.09 2.90 19.38
N THR A 226 -1.21 3.46 19.84
CA THR A 226 -1.47 4.90 19.78
C THR A 226 -0.57 5.68 20.75
N VAL A 227 -0.41 5.19 21.97
CA VAL A 227 0.41 5.84 22.99
C VAL A 227 1.89 5.81 22.61
N LEU A 228 2.40 4.65 22.19
CA LEU A 228 3.80 4.51 21.76
C LEU A 228 4.09 5.35 20.50
N GLY A 229 3.12 5.44 19.58
CA GLY A 229 3.24 6.27 18.38
C GLY A 229 3.28 7.78 18.66
N GLN A 230 2.58 8.26 19.69
CA GLN A 230 2.60 9.68 20.07
C GLN A 230 3.88 10.04 20.83
N SER A 231 4.29 9.19 21.77
CA SER A 231 5.54 9.38 22.51
C SER A 231 6.00 8.06 23.11
N GLU A 232 7.17 7.61 22.69
CA GLU A 232 7.82 6.44 23.27
C GLU A 232 8.06 6.58 24.79
N ARG A 233 8.38 7.78 25.29
CA ARG A 233 8.58 8.04 26.73
C ARG A 233 7.30 7.84 27.53
N ALA A 234 6.20 8.44 27.09
CA ALA A 234 4.86 8.23 27.66
C ALA A 234 4.43 6.75 27.63
N GLY A 235 4.70 6.03 26.54
CA GLY A 235 4.41 4.59 26.47
C GLY A 235 5.23 3.76 27.44
N ARG A 236 6.52 4.07 27.62
CA ARG A 236 7.36 3.43 28.65
C ARG A 236 6.86 3.72 30.06
N PHE A 237 6.40 4.94 30.33
CA PHE A 237 5.79 5.30 31.61
C PHE A 237 4.48 4.54 31.88
N ALA A 238 3.71 4.27 30.83
CA ALA A 238 2.50 3.43 30.89
C ALA A 238 2.79 1.91 30.94
N GLY A 239 4.07 1.49 30.97
CA GLY A 239 4.48 0.09 31.07
C GLY A 239 4.56 -0.67 29.73
N PHE A 240 4.43 0.02 28.59
CA PHE A 240 4.51 -0.60 27.27
C PHE A 240 5.95 -0.73 26.76
N SER A 241 6.22 -1.79 26.00
CA SER A 241 7.55 -2.08 25.46
C SER A 241 7.64 -1.70 23.98
N SER A 242 8.47 -0.70 23.66
CA SER A 242 8.78 -0.31 22.28
C SER A 242 9.32 -1.49 21.46
N ARG A 243 10.16 -2.34 22.06
CA ARG A 243 10.74 -3.50 21.39
C ARG A 243 9.64 -4.48 20.96
N LYS A 244 8.70 -4.82 21.85
CA LYS A 244 7.58 -5.71 21.51
C LYS A 244 6.67 -5.09 20.44
N MET A 245 6.51 -3.76 20.47
CA MET A 245 5.72 -3.04 19.46
C MET A 245 6.37 -3.08 18.06
N ILE A 246 7.69 -2.95 17.98
CA ILE A 246 8.43 -3.10 16.70
C ILE A 246 8.14 -4.49 16.09
N TRP A 247 8.30 -5.55 16.89
CA TRP A 247 8.01 -6.92 16.47
C TRP A 247 6.56 -7.07 16.03
N PHE A 248 5.61 -6.70 16.90
CA PHE A 248 4.20 -6.85 16.61
C PHE A 248 3.79 -6.12 15.34
N SER A 249 4.12 -4.83 15.22
CA SER A 249 3.70 -4.01 14.08
C SER A 249 4.28 -4.52 12.76
N MET A 250 5.58 -4.85 12.73
CA MET A 250 6.24 -5.36 11.53
C MET A 250 5.69 -6.72 11.11
N LEU A 251 5.58 -7.69 12.03
CA LEU A 251 5.03 -9.02 11.68
C LEU A 251 3.57 -8.93 11.27
N PHE A 252 2.77 -8.11 11.93
CA PHE A 252 1.37 -7.93 11.60
C PHE A 252 1.19 -7.32 10.20
N SER A 253 1.95 -6.27 9.90
CA SER A 253 1.96 -5.67 8.57
C SER A 253 2.47 -6.64 7.50
N GLY A 254 3.51 -7.41 7.81
CA GLY A 254 4.06 -8.43 6.92
C GLY A 254 3.09 -9.58 6.65
N ALA A 255 2.33 -10.01 7.67
CA ALA A 255 1.31 -11.03 7.52
C ALA A 255 0.20 -10.60 6.57
N LEU A 256 -0.33 -9.38 6.72
CA LEU A 256 -1.35 -8.86 5.82
C LEU A 256 -0.82 -8.61 4.40
N ALA A 257 0.42 -8.15 4.26
CA ALA A 257 1.07 -8.05 2.96
C ALA A 257 1.27 -9.42 2.30
N GLY A 258 1.68 -10.43 3.08
CA GLY A 258 1.83 -11.79 2.59
C GLY A 258 0.49 -12.44 2.20
N LEU A 259 -0.58 -12.17 2.96
CA LEU A 259 -1.94 -12.58 2.61
C LEU A 259 -2.39 -11.94 1.28
N ALA A 260 -2.10 -10.66 1.08
CA ALA A 260 -2.36 -9.99 -0.20
C ALA A 260 -1.58 -10.63 -1.34
N GLY A 261 -0.31 -10.98 -1.10
CA GLY A 261 0.57 -11.65 -2.07
C GLY A 261 0.01 -12.97 -2.58
N ILE A 262 -0.27 -13.89 -1.65
CA ILE A 262 -0.83 -15.19 -2.03
C ILE A 262 -2.24 -15.05 -2.60
N SER A 263 -3.03 -14.07 -2.16
CA SER A 263 -4.37 -13.85 -2.70
C SER A 263 -4.36 -13.36 -4.14
N GLU A 264 -3.44 -12.48 -4.50
CA GLU A 264 -3.26 -12.02 -5.89
C GLU A 264 -2.79 -13.17 -6.79
N VAL A 265 -1.80 -13.95 -6.31
CA VAL A 265 -1.22 -15.05 -7.08
C VAL A 265 -2.20 -16.21 -7.24
N SER A 266 -2.93 -16.59 -6.20
CA SER A 266 -3.90 -17.68 -6.25
C SER A 266 -5.18 -17.29 -7.01
N GLY A 267 -5.65 -16.05 -6.86
CA GLY A 267 -6.90 -15.59 -7.48
C GLY A 267 -6.73 -15.10 -8.92
N ALA A 268 -5.96 -14.03 -9.10
CA ALA A 268 -5.89 -13.30 -10.36
C ALA A 268 -4.86 -13.90 -11.35
N ILE A 269 -3.69 -14.30 -10.87
CA ILE A 269 -2.57 -14.75 -11.72
C ILE A 269 -2.59 -16.27 -11.94
N GLN A 270 -3.01 -17.03 -10.93
CA GLN A 270 -3.10 -18.50 -10.87
C GLN A 270 -1.77 -19.25 -11.05
N GLN A 271 -0.65 -18.54 -11.04
CA GLN A 271 0.72 -19.09 -11.08
C GLN A 271 1.72 -18.02 -10.65
N LEU A 272 2.93 -18.43 -10.27
CA LEU A 272 4.02 -17.48 -10.06
C LEU A 272 4.72 -17.14 -11.37
N ARG A 273 4.95 -15.85 -11.55
CA ARG A 273 5.68 -15.24 -12.66
C ARG A 273 6.83 -14.39 -12.10
N PRO A 274 7.80 -13.94 -12.92
CA PRO A 274 8.91 -13.14 -12.44
C PRO A 274 8.46 -11.78 -11.89
N VAL A 275 7.32 -11.28 -12.40
CA VAL A 275 6.66 -10.06 -11.93
C VAL A 275 5.21 -10.39 -11.60
N ILE A 276 4.87 -10.34 -10.31
CA ILE A 276 3.51 -10.58 -9.79
C ILE A 276 2.85 -9.32 -9.23
N SER A 277 3.61 -8.24 -9.09
CA SER A 277 3.13 -6.97 -8.56
C SER A 277 3.64 -5.82 -9.42
N PRO A 278 2.78 -4.86 -9.78
CA PRO A 278 3.18 -3.62 -10.43
C PRO A 278 3.74 -2.58 -9.44
N GLY A 279 3.86 -2.93 -8.16
CA GLY A 279 4.23 -2.04 -7.05
C GLY A 279 3.07 -1.79 -6.08
N TYR A 280 2.24 -2.80 -5.80
CA TYR A 280 1.10 -2.67 -4.87
C TYR A 280 1.55 -2.24 -3.47
N GLY A 281 2.66 -2.76 -2.96
CA GLY A 281 3.20 -2.42 -1.65
C GLY A 281 3.59 -0.96 -1.52
N PHE A 282 4.21 -0.37 -2.56
CA PHE A 282 4.52 1.06 -2.59
C PHE A 282 3.26 1.91 -2.71
N THR A 283 2.32 1.50 -3.56
CA THR A 283 1.04 2.18 -3.75
C THR A 283 0.20 2.16 -2.47
N ALA A 284 0.25 1.06 -1.71
CA ALA A 284 -0.47 0.92 -0.44
C ALA A 284 0.01 1.88 0.65
N ILE A 285 1.26 2.40 0.56
CA ILE A 285 1.72 3.48 1.44
C ILE A 285 0.88 4.75 1.21
N ILE A 286 0.61 5.08 -0.06
CA ILE A 286 -0.25 6.20 -0.45
C ILE A 286 -1.66 5.98 0.10
N VAL A 287 -2.18 4.76 -0.05
CA VAL A 287 -3.50 4.37 0.46
C VAL A 287 -3.58 4.54 1.98
N ALA A 288 -2.56 4.10 2.72
CA ALA A 288 -2.51 4.25 4.18
C ALA A 288 -2.56 5.72 4.62
N PHE A 289 -1.81 6.60 3.95
CA PHE A 289 -1.83 8.04 4.25
C PHE A 289 -3.12 8.74 3.81
N LEU A 290 -3.66 8.41 2.62
CA LEU A 290 -4.94 8.94 2.15
C LEU A 290 -6.08 8.53 3.09
N GLY A 291 -6.06 7.29 3.59
CA GLY A 291 -6.95 6.81 4.63
C GLY A 291 -6.64 7.33 6.04
N ARG A 292 -5.64 8.21 6.19
CA ARG A 292 -5.17 8.81 7.46
C ARG A 292 -4.89 7.79 8.56
N LEU A 293 -4.32 6.64 8.20
CA LEU A 293 -4.05 5.54 9.12
C LEU A 293 -5.30 4.99 9.84
N ASN A 294 -6.50 5.27 9.32
CA ASN A 294 -7.75 4.67 9.78
C ASN A 294 -8.11 3.50 8.87
N PRO A 295 -8.21 2.26 9.37
CA PRO A 295 -8.51 1.09 8.56
C PRO A 295 -9.79 1.21 7.71
N LEU A 296 -10.82 1.92 8.19
CA LEU A 296 -12.03 2.16 7.38
C LEU A 296 -11.79 3.18 6.26
N GLY A 297 -11.01 4.23 6.53
CA GLY A 297 -10.61 5.20 5.51
C GLY A 297 -9.73 4.59 4.42
N ILE A 298 -8.96 3.55 4.78
CA ILE A 298 -8.09 2.79 3.88
C ILE A 298 -8.91 1.99 2.85
N ILE A 299 -10.12 1.52 3.19
CA ILE A 299 -11.02 0.87 2.22
C ILE A 299 -11.35 1.85 1.08
N ALA A 300 -11.83 3.04 1.43
CA ALA A 300 -12.18 4.07 0.45
C ALA A 300 -10.95 4.54 -0.36
N ALA A 301 -9.84 4.77 0.32
CA ALA A 301 -8.58 5.14 -0.33
C ALA A 301 -8.10 4.04 -1.30
N GLY A 302 -8.21 2.77 -0.91
CA GLY A 302 -7.77 1.63 -1.72
C GLY A 302 -8.59 1.50 -3.00
N LEU A 303 -9.91 1.73 -2.93
CA LEU A 303 -10.78 1.79 -4.11
C LEU A 303 -10.41 2.94 -5.05
N VAL A 304 -10.11 4.14 -4.52
CA VAL A 304 -9.69 5.29 -5.34
C VAL A 304 -8.34 5.04 -6.03
N LEU A 305 -7.39 4.43 -5.32
CA LEU A 305 -6.08 4.10 -5.91
C LEU A 305 -6.17 2.93 -6.91
N ALA A 306 -7.04 1.95 -6.66
CA ALA A 306 -7.33 0.89 -7.63
C ALA A 306 -7.96 1.45 -8.91
N LEU A 307 -8.87 2.43 -8.77
CA LEU A 307 -9.47 3.13 -9.91
C LEU A 307 -8.40 3.85 -10.74
N THR A 308 -7.45 4.50 -10.07
CA THR A 308 -6.31 5.17 -10.74
C THR A 308 -5.44 4.15 -11.48
N TYR A 309 -5.28 2.96 -10.93
CA TYR A 309 -4.49 1.89 -11.54
C TYR A 309 -5.18 1.32 -12.80
N LEU A 310 -6.46 0.95 -12.67
CA LEU A 310 -7.28 0.43 -13.78
C LEU A 310 -7.48 1.49 -14.88
N GLY A 311 -7.68 2.75 -14.49
CA GLY A 311 -7.71 3.89 -15.39
C GLY A 311 -6.42 4.12 -16.17
N GLY A 312 -5.28 3.88 -15.52
CA GLY A 312 -3.98 3.91 -16.15
C GLY A 312 -3.80 2.82 -17.21
N GLU A 313 -4.24 1.59 -16.91
CA GLU A 313 -4.25 0.48 -17.87
C GLU A 313 -5.20 0.77 -19.06
N ALA A 314 -6.40 1.30 -18.79
CA ALA A 314 -7.35 1.70 -19.82
C ALA A 314 -6.78 2.83 -20.71
N ALA A 315 -6.17 3.85 -20.12
CA ALA A 315 -5.53 4.95 -20.86
C ALA A 315 -4.33 4.47 -21.69
N GLN A 316 -3.55 3.52 -21.17
CA GLN A 316 -2.45 2.89 -21.91
C GLN A 316 -2.95 2.17 -23.16
N LEU A 317 -4.08 1.44 -23.06
CA LEU A 317 -4.67 0.71 -24.17
C LEU A 317 -5.36 1.62 -25.19
N SER A 318 -6.16 2.58 -24.73
CA SER A 318 -7.00 3.43 -25.59
C SER A 318 -6.24 4.59 -26.23
N ILE A 319 -5.32 5.22 -25.49
CA ILE A 319 -4.66 6.47 -25.90
C ILE A 319 -3.16 6.25 -26.16
N GLY A 320 -2.63 5.05 -25.87
CA GLY A 320 -1.25 4.67 -26.16
C GLY A 320 -0.22 5.40 -25.29
N VAL A 321 -0.58 5.72 -24.04
CA VAL A 321 0.36 6.28 -23.07
C VAL A 321 1.17 5.19 -22.36
N SER A 322 2.38 5.51 -21.91
CA SER A 322 3.20 4.56 -21.15
C SER A 322 2.67 4.38 -19.72
N ASP A 323 2.90 3.19 -19.14
CA ASP A 323 2.69 2.87 -17.72
C ASP A 323 3.31 3.89 -16.75
N LYS A 324 4.35 4.61 -17.18
CA LYS A 324 4.99 5.68 -16.40
C LYS A 324 4.03 6.84 -16.10
N VAL A 325 3.07 7.10 -16.99
CA VAL A 325 2.05 8.15 -16.79
C VAL A 325 1.19 7.84 -15.57
N THR A 326 0.77 6.58 -15.42
CA THR A 326 0.02 6.12 -14.23
C THR A 326 0.82 6.31 -12.94
N ARG A 327 2.12 6.01 -12.97
CA ARG A 327 3.01 6.20 -11.81
C ARG A 327 3.18 7.68 -11.44
N VAL A 328 3.32 8.56 -12.44
CA VAL A 328 3.36 10.02 -12.22
C VAL A 328 2.05 10.48 -11.59
N PHE A 329 0.91 9.96 -12.06
CA PHE A 329 -0.41 10.28 -11.53
C PHE A 329 -0.56 9.88 -10.05
N GLN A 330 -0.12 8.67 -9.69
CA GLN A 330 -0.07 8.22 -8.29
C GLN A 330 0.84 9.10 -7.42
N GLY A 331 1.98 9.53 -7.96
CA GLY A 331 2.90 10.46 -7.31
C GLY A 331 2.29 11.85 -7.07
N LEU A 332 1.58 12.39 -8.07
CA LEU A 332 0.82 13.64 -7.95
C LEU A 332 -0.26 13.52 -6.88
N LEU A 333 -0.99 12.41 -6.86
CA LEU A 333 -2.02 12.14 -5.84
C LEU A 333 -1.40 12.14 -4.45
N LEU A 334 -0.32 11.39 -4.22
CA LEU A 334 0.38 11.39 -2.93
C LEU A 334 0.86 12.80 -2.55
N PHE A 335 1.49 13.51 -3.49
CA PHE A 335 2.00 14.86 -3.27
C PHE A 335 0.89 15.82 -2.84
N PHE A 336 -0.24 15.84 -3.55
CA PHE A 336 -1.36 16.71 -3.21
C PHE A 336 -2.04 16.30 -1.91
N VAL A 337 -2.17 15.00 -1.62
CA VAL A 337 -2.74 14.51 -0.36
C VAL A 337 -1.88 14.95 0.83
N LEU A 338 -0.57 14.74 0.76
CA LEU A 338 0.36 15.17 1.82
C LEU A 338 0.42 16.70 1.92
N SER A 339 0.40 17.42 0.79
CA SER A 339 0.38 18.89 0.79
C SER A 339 -0.90 19.43 1.41
N CYS A 340 -2.06 18.85 1.10
CA CYS A 340 -3.32 19.28 1.71
C CYS A 340 -3.36 18.94 3.21
N ASP A 341 -2.87 17.77 3.62
CA ASP A 341 -2.83 17.37 5.03
C ASP A 341 -1.87 18.24 5.86
N THR A 342 -0.72 18.62 5.30
CA THR A 342 0.19 19.59 5.94
C THR A 342 -0.46 20.97 6.08
N LEU A 343 -1.20 21.46 5.07
CA LEU A 343 -1.90 22.75 5.13
C LEU A 343 -3.12 22.76 6.07
N ILE A 344 -3.67 21.59 6.40
CA ILE A 344 -4.67 21.45 7.48
C ILE A 344 -4.01 21.65 8.84
N HIS A 345 -2.89 20.98 9.08
CA HIS A 345 -2.21 21.01 10.38
C HIS A 345 -1.39 22.28 10.61
N TYR A 346 -0.93 22.93 9.54
CA TYR A 346 -0.07 24.10 9.58
C TYR A 346 -0.69 25.26 8.78
N ARG A 347 -0.62 26.48 9.33
CA ARG A 347 -0.91 27.72 8.59
C ARG A 347 0.38 28.25 7.99
N ILE A 348 0.32 28.70 6.73
CA ILE A 348 1.42 29.42 6.10
C ILE A 348 1.43 30.84 6.67
N ARG A 349 2.46 31.20 7.44
CA ARG A 349 2.73 32.56 7.88
C ARG A 349 3.88 33.13 7.03
N LEU A 350 3.57 34.17 6.27
CA LEU A 350 4.58 34.93 5.52
C LEU A 350 5.16 35.99 6.46
N VAL A 351 6.36 35.74 7.00
CA VAL A 351 7.07 36.71 7.83
C VAL A 351 7.91 37.58 6.90
N ARG A 352 7.51 38.84 6.75
CA ARG A 352 8.36 39.86 6.14
C ARG A 352 9.35 40.30 7.22
N GLU A 353 10.63 39.99 7.06
CA GLU A 353 11.67 40.57 7.91
C GLU A 353 11.58 42.09 7.78
N ARG A 354 11.13 42.76 8.83
CA ARG A 354 11.40 44.19 8.99
C ARG A 354 12.90 44.25 9.29
N PHE A 355 13.70 44.66 8.31
CA PHE A 355 15.03 45.17 8.58
C PHE A 355 14.87 46.27 9.63
N ALA A 356 15.24 45.96 10.87
CA ALA A 356 15.37 46.96 11.91
C ALA A 356 16.45 47.92 11.42
N ALA A 357 16.07 49.16 11.13
CA ALA A 357 17.02 50.23 10.95
C ALA A 357 17.77 50.38 12.28
N LEU A 358 18.94 49.76 12.37
CA LEU A 358 19.99 50.16 13.27
C LEU A 358 20.44 51.55 12.80
N LYS A 359 19.68 52.59 13.17
CA LYS A 359 20.25 53.93 13.28
C LYS A 359 21.15 53.91 14.51
N THR A 360 22.42 53.60 14.25
CA THR A 360 23.53 54.31 14.88
C THR A 360 23.25 55.81 14.82
N ASP A 361 22.88 56.40 15.94
CA ASP A 361 23.19 57.79 16.27
C ASP A 361 23.89 57.76 17.63
N GLU A 362 25.17 57.37 17.60
CA GLU A 362 26.18 58.01 18.43
C GLU A 362 26.65 59.27 17.69
N ALA A 363 26.93 60.33 18.44
CA ALA A 363 27.45 61.66 18.06
C ALA A 363 26.41 62.76 17.81
N HIS A 364 25.94 63.43 18.87
CA HIS A 364 26.52 64.71 19.31
C HIS A 364 25.92 65.21 20.63
#